data_AF-A0A539E2A4-F1
#
_entry.id   AF-A0A539E2A4-F1
#
_cell.length_a   1.000
_cell.length_b   1.000
_cell.length_c   1.000
_cell.angle_alpha   90.00
_cell.angle_beta   90.00
_cell.angle_gamma   90.00
#
_symmetry.space_group_name_H-M   'P 1'
#
loop_
_entity.id
_entity.type
_entity.pdbx_description
1 polymer ?
#
loop_
_entity_poly.entity_id
_entity_poly.type
_entity_poly.pdbx_seq_one_letter_code
_entity_poly.pdbx_strand_id
1 'polypeptide(L)' 'VVICHHGMRSQQAGHYLMQMGFKQVINLVGGIDAWAREVDTTTPTY' A
#
# COMPACT_ATOMS: atom_id res chain seq x y z
N VAL A 1 6.29 1.73 5.00
CA VAL A 1 5.10 1.86 4.13
C VAL A 1 4.80 0.48 3.55
N VAL A 2 3.54 0.07 3.52
CA VAL A 2 3.08 -1.20 2.94
C VAL A 2 2.23 -0.92 1.70
N ILE A 3 2.44 -1.71 0.65
CA ILE A 3 1.86 -1.49 -0.68
C ILE A 3 1.44 -2.85 -1.26
N CYS A 4 0.28 -2.88 -1.90
CA CYS A 4 -0.14 -3.97 -2.78
C CYS A 4 -0.82 -3.38 -4.03
N HIS A 5 -1.41 -4.21 -4.88
CA HIS A 5 -2.01 -3.74 -6.13
C HIS A 5 -3.11 -2.69 -5.93
N HIS A 6 -4.07 -2.94 -5.03
CA HIS A 6 -5.23 -2.07 -4.77
C HIS A 6 -5.36 -1.61 -3.30
N GLY A 7 -4.32 -1.74 -2.48
CA GLY A 7 -4.30 -1.29 -1.08
C GLY A 7 -5.00 -2.20 -0.04
N MET A 8 -5.88 -3.12 -0.43
CA MET A 8 -6.62 -4.01 0.49
C MET A 8 -5.73 -5.02 1.22
N ARG A 9 -4.86 -5.73 0.48
CA ARG A 9 -3.96 -6.75 1.07
C ARG A 9 -2.89 -6.12 1.95
N SER A 10 -2.35 -4.98 1.54
CA SER A 10 -1.35 -4.25 2.31
C SER A 10 -1.94 -3.63 3.56
N GLN A 11 -3.23 -3.27 3.57
CA GLN A 11 -3.94 -2.86 4.79
C GLN A 11 -3.94 -3.98 5.83
N GLN A 12 -4.29 -5.21 5.43
CA GLN A 12 -4.30 -6.36 6.34
C GLN A 12 -2.89 -6.68 6.88
N ALA A 13 -1.87 -6.64 6.01
CA ALA A 13 -0.48 -6.76 6.43
C ALA A 13 -0.05 -5.62 7.38
N GLY A 14 -0.54 -4.40 7.13
CA GLY A 14 -0.28 -3.24 7.99
C GLY A 14 -0.86 -3.42 9.39
N HIS A 15 -2.09 -3.95 9.50
CA HIS A 15 -2.69 -4.29 10.80
C HIS A 15 -1.88 -5.34 11.56
N TYR A 16 -1.40 -6.37 10.86
CA TYR A 16 -0.53 -7.38 11.46
C TYR A 16 0.80 -6.77 11.98
N LEU A 17 1.43 -5.89 11.21
CA LEU A 17 2.64 -5.17 11.64
C LEU A 17 2.37 -4.30 12.87
N MET A 18 1.24 -3.58 12.91
CA MET A 18 0.86 -2.80 14.09
C MET A 18 0.69 -3.68 15.33
N GLN A 19 0.10 -4.88 15.20
CA GLN A 19 -0.02 -5.85 16.30
C GLN A 19 1.34 -6.36 16.81
N MET A 20 2.36 -6.43 15.95
CA MET A 20 3.73 -6.79 16.35
C MET A 20 4.50 -5.64 17.00
N GLY A 21 3.86 -4.48 17.21
CA GLY A 21 4.46 -3.33 17.90
C GLY A 21 5.15 -2.32 16.99
N PHE A 22 5.01 -2.44 15.67
CA PHE A 22 5.46 -1.40 14.74
C PHE A 22 4.58 -0.15 14.90
N LYS A 23 5.20 0.95 15.35
CA LYS A 23 4.48 2.20 15.69
C LYS A 23 4.15 3.07 14.47
N GLN A 24 4.87 2.90 13.37
CA GLN A 24 4.75 3.72 12.18
C GLN A 24 4.52 2.85 10.95
N VAL A 25 3.26 2.50 10.71
CA VAL A 25 2.82 1.71 9.57
C VAL A 25 1.88 2.56 8.73
N ILE A 26 2.28 2.80 7.47
CA ILE A 26 1.49 3.57 6.51
C ILE A 26 1.11 2.64 5.36
N ASN A 27 -0.17 2.59 5.02
CA ASN A 27 -0.69 1.85 3.87
C ASN A 27 -0.94 2.81 2.71
N LEU A 28 -0.44 2.49 1.51
CA LEU A 28 -0.77 3.25 0.32
C LEU A 28 -2.21 2.95 -0.12
N VAL A 29 -3.09 3.93 0.05
CA VAL A 29 -4.50 3.84 -0.37
C VAL A 29 -4.56 3.69 -1.89
N GLY A 30 -5.40 2.78 -2.38
CA GLY A 30 -5.51 2.46 -3.81
C GLY A 30 -4.33 1.65 -4.37
N GLY A 31 -3.28 1.42 -3.58
CA GLY A 31 -2.13 0.62 -3.98
C GLY A 31 -1.30 1.23 -5.11
N ILE A 32 -0.52 0.39 -5.78
CA ILE A 32 0.32 0.83 -6.91
C ILE A 32 -0.53 1.22 -8.13
N ASP A 33 -1.75 0.70 -8.26
CA ASP A 33 -2.68 1.07 -9.34
C ASP A 33 -3.10 2.55 -9.25
N ALA A 34 -3.47 3.03 -8.06
CA ALA A 34 -3.79 4.44 -7.87
C ALA A 34 -2.56 5.34 -8.06
N TRP A 35 -1.39 4.92 -7.55
CA TRP A 35 -0.14 5.63 -7.77
C TRP A 35 0.19 5.78 -9.26
N ALA A 36 0.04 4.72 -10.03
CA ALA A 36 0.28 4.72 -11.46
C ALA A 36 -0.67 5.65 -12.22
N ARG A 37 -1.89 5.88 -11.71
CA ARG A 37 -2.87 6.76 -12.36
C ARG A 37 -2.74 8.22 -11.95
N GLU A 38 -2.36 8.46 -10.70
CA GLU A 38 -2.46 9.79 -10.07
C GLU A 38 -1.11 10.49 -9.88
N VAL A 39 -0.01 9.73 -9.80
CA VAL A 39 1.31 10.26 -9.44
C VAL A 39 2.35 10.01 -10.52
N ASP A 40 2.53 8.75 -10.93
CA ASP A 40 3.51 8.37 -11.95
C ASP A 40 2.91 7.43 -12.99
N THR A 41 2.49 8.00 -14.11
CA THR A 41 1.88 7.30 -15.24
C THR A 41 2.83 6.40 -16.01
N THR A 42 4.12 6.38 -15.68
CA THR A 42 5.09 5.44 -16.24
C THR A 42 5.19 4.14 -15.43
N THR A 43 4.67 4.12 -14.21
CA THR A 43 4.63 2.94 -13.36
C THR A 43 3.68 1.88 -13.97
N PRO A 44 4.15 0.64 -14.23
CA PRO A 44 3.28 -0.41 -14.75
C PRO A 44 2.25 -0.92 -13.74
N THR A 45 1.05 -1.26 -14.21
CA THR A 45 -0.10 -1.71 -13.40
C THR A 45 -0.38 -3.22 -13.50
N TYR A 46 0.60 -4.02 -13.92
CA TYR A 46 0.44 -5.46 -14.13
C TYR A 46 0.87 -6.30 -12.92
#